data_AF-A0A2V8HSF1-F1
#
_entry.id   AF-A0A2V8HSF1-F1
#
_cell.length_a   1.000
_cell.length_b   1.000
_cell.length_c   1.000
_cell.angle_alpha   90.00
_cell.angle_beta   90.00
_cell.angle_gamma   90.00
#
_symmetry.space_group_name_H-M   'P 1'
#
loop_
_entity.id
_entity.type
_entity.pdbx_description
1 polymer ?
#
loop_
_entity_poly.entity_id
_entity_poly.type
_entity_poly.pdbx_seq_one_letter_code
_entity_poly.pdbx_strand_id
1 'polypeptide(L)'
;MTRRTLCLVAVAAVAALFAACGGKQSPSSPTPTTAHLTAPTPDSPANDEQLDNLRPTLTVKNGTSDQPNGARMYEFQISDNNAFTASSTASASTLAGFAVVVGKTGVPEGTGGKTSFQPDADLQPTTRFYWRARLVQGSAQSDWSPAASFKTKLVGYNKAGELYDPLIFSETIGDRIGSTDFIPGKGIRLNNNTSYVRYLLPQAITNGEFSMEVEGLRANAPGDKSKVFGMQQGQDDFITNMYRVDIQYRGSSGFPPNAITFRALYGNDVCCKYEPPTDVRLNSVKILDPGITYFWRATWGPEFRLFVREGTADGTGATIYNYAVSSPKGIYAPNPHYAYLGAPTGRSGAESASIPGTIYRNVWLANHPRPASLGSALSLR
;
A
#
# COMPACT_ATOMS: atom_id res chain seq x y z
N MET A 1 36.12 -63.57 -60.09
CA MET A 1 35.24 -62.51 -60.64
C MET A 1 35.68 -61.19 -60.00
N THR A 2 36.57 -60.45 -60.68
CA THR A 2 36.34 -59.08 -61.24
C THR A 2 36.17 -58.01 -60.16
N ARG A 3 36.94 -56.92 -60.08
CA ARG A 3 37.84 -56.24 -61.04
C ARG A 3 38.75 -55.25 -60.28
N ARG A 4 39.97 -55.10 -60.81
CA ARG A 4 41.03 -54.06 -60.68
C ARG A 4 40.57 -52.66 -60.22
N THR A 5 41.37 -51.87 -59.48
CA THR A 5 42.46 -50.97 -59.99
C THR A 5 43.23 -50.44 -58.75
N LEU A 6 44.52 -50.70 -58.50
CA LEU A 6 45.80 -50.28 -59.10
C LEU A 6 46.23 -48.81 -58.83
N CYS A 7 47.48 -48.71 -58.36
CA CYS A 7 48.45 -47.60 -58.33
C CYS A 7 48.54 -46.78 -57.02
N LEU A 8 49.53 -47.04 -56.15
CA LEU A 8 50.99 -46.75 -56.23
C LEU A 8 51.27 -45.35 -55.63
N VAL A 9 52.02 -45.21 -54.53
CA VAL A 9 53.49 -44.98 -54.44
C VAL A 9 53.68 -44.41 -53.01
N ALA A 10 54.73 -44.58 -52.19
CA ALA A 10 55.92 -45.40 -52.17
C ALA A 10 56.62 -45.23 -50.79
N VAL A 11 57.36 -46.27 -50.42
CA VAL A 11 58.66 -46.29 -49.72
C VAL A 11 58.81 -45.50 -48.41
N ALA A 12 58.82 -46.27 -47.33
CA ALA A 12 59.44 -45.94 -46.05
C ALA A 12 60.95 -46.23 -46.11
N ALA A 13 61.76 -45.35 -45.54
CA ALA A 13 62.67 -45.66 -44.42
C ALA A 13 63.75 -44.58 -44.20
N VAL A 14 64.13 -44.44 -42.93
CA VAL A 14 65.46 -44.15 -42.37
C VAL A 14 65.64 -42.84 -41.58
N ALA A 15 65.92 -43.09 -40.29
CA ALA A 15 66.81 -42.43 -39.33
C ALA A 15 66.45 -41.08 -38.70
N ALA A 16 66.54 -41.12 -37.37
CA ALA A 16 66.45 -40.05 -36.40
C ALA A 16 67.71 -39.15 -36.38
N LEU A 17 67.53 -37.88 -36.02
CA LEU A 17 68.11 -37.24 -34.82
C LEU A 17 67.81 -35.73 -34.78
N PHE A 18 67.25 -35.30 -33.64
CA PHE A 18 67.12 -33.95 -33.04
C PHE A 18 66.90 -32.71 -33.91
N ALA A 19 65.70 -32.13 -33.78
CA ALA A 19 65.48 -30.69 -33.91
C ALA A 19 64.63 -30.22 -32.73
N ALA A 20 65.21 -29.37 -31.88
CA ALA A 20 64.49 -28.60 -30.89
C ALA A 20 63.50 -27.67 -31.61
N CYS A 21 62.20 -27.86 -31.35
CA CYS A 21 61.19 -26.88 -31.70
C CYS A 21 60.54 -26.40 -30.41
N GLY A 22 60.87 -25.16 -30.02
CA GLY A 22 60.11 -24.43 -29.02
C GLY A 22 58.65 -24.39 -29.45
N GLY A 23 57.81 -25.07 -28.68
CA GLY A 23 56.36 -24.95 -28.80
C GLY A 23 56.00 -23.49 -28.58
N LYS A 24 55.56 -22.82 -29.64
CA LYS A 24 54.94 -21.50 -29.53
C LYS A 24 53.72 -21.67 -28.62
N GLN A 25 53.84 -21.27 -27.35
CA GLN A 25 52.66 -20.98 -26.54
C GLN A 25 51.87 -19.94 -27.34
N SER A 26 50.69 -20.31 -27.81
CA SER A 26 49.70 -19.34 -28.26
C SER A 26 49.58 -18.29 -27.15
N PRO A 27 49.57 -16.97 -27.47
CA PRO A 27 49.39 -15.97 -26.44
C PRO A 27 48.12 -16.32 -25.68
N SER A 28 48.23 -16.51 -24.36
CA SER A 28 47.04 -16.54 -23.52
C SER A 28 46.31 -15.23 -23.79
N SER A 29 45.10 -15.32 -24.35
CA SER A 29 44.19 -14.17 -24.44
C SER A 29 44.25 -13.44 -23.09
N PRO A 30 44.47 -12.11 -23.06
CA PRO A 30 44.43 -11.40 -21.80
C PRO A 30 43.11 -11.78 -21.11
N THR A 31 43.21 -12.24 -19.86
CA THR A 31 42.04 -12.48 -19.03
C THR A 31 41.22 -11.20 -19.07
N PRO A 32 39.93 -11.22 -19.48
CA PRO A 32 39.14 -10.00 -19.51
C PRO A 32 39.16 -9.40 -18.11
N THR A 33 39.80 -8.25 -17.95
CA THR A 33 39.79 -7.50 -16.70
C THR A 33 38.36 -7.00 -16.52
N THR A 34 37.68 -7.52 -15.50
CA THR A 34 36.37 -7.03 -15.09
C THR A 34 36.46 -5.53 -14.85
N ALA A 35 35.56 -4.75 -15.46
CA ALA A 35 35.57 -3.29 -15.34
C ALA A 35 35.45 -2.87 -13.86
N HIS A 36 36.25 -1.88 -13.46
CA HIS A 36 36.06 -1.21 -12.17
C HIS A 36 35.08 -0.05 -12.37
N LEU A 37 33.94 -0.14 -11.68
CA LEU A 37 32.81 0.77 -11.83
C LEU A 37 32.59 1.54 -10.52
N THR A 38 32.43 2.86 -10.59
CA THR A 38 32.01 3.65 -9.42
C THR A 38 30.47 3.72 -9.35
N ALA A 39 29.93 3.75 -8.13
CA ALA A 39 28.50 3.90 -7.93
C ALA A 39 28.01 5.25 -8.47
N PRO A 40 26.82 5.30 -9.10
CA PRO A 40 26.20 6.57 -9.43
C PRO A 40 25.72 7.31 -8.17
N THR A 41 25.44 8.60 -8.32
CA THR A 41 24.92 9.46 -7.23
C THR A 41 23.51 9.93 -7.54
N PRO A 42 22.54 9.82 -6.61
CA PRO A 42 21.19 10.36 -6.83
C PRO A 42 21.23 11.87 -7.12
N ASP A 43 20.42 12.32 -8.07
CA ASP A 43 20.34 13.73 -8.48
C ASP A 43 18.92 14.29 -8.33
N SER A 44 17.92 13.59 -8.86
CA SER A 44 16.50 13.99 -8.77
C SER A 44 15.61 12.76 -8.64
N PRO A 45 14.49 12.80 -7.90
CA PRO A 45 14.03 13.88 -7.02
C PRO A 45 15.03 14.26 -5.92
N ALA A 46 14.90 15.47 -5.37
CA ALA A 46 15.62 15.84 -4.16
C ALA A 46 15.23 14.89 -3.02
N ASN A 47 16.14 14.65 -2.06
CA ASN A 47 15.85 13.72 -0.99
C ASN A 47 14.65 14.18 -0.15
N ASP A 48 13.68 13.30 -0.01
CA ASP A 48 12.37 13.53 0.62
C ASP A 48 11.48 14.60 -0.04
N GLU A 49 11.68 14.85 -1.33
CA GLU A 49 10.84 15.76 -2.09
C GLU A 49 9.38 15.29 -2.14
N GLN A 50 8.44 16.21 -1.91
CA GLN A 50 7.02 15.98 -2.13
C GLN A 50 6.67 16.24 -3.59
N LEU A 51 6.26 15.21 -4.30
CA LEU A 51 5.92 15.28 -5.71
C LEU A 51 4.43 15.52 -5.93
N ASP A 52 4.10 16.00 -7.13
CA ASP A 52 2.74 16.25 -7.62
C ASP A 52 2.25 15.17 -8.60
N ASN A 53 3.05 14.13 -8.82
CA ASN A 53 2.81 13.02 -9.74
C ASN A 53 3.01 11.64 -9.07
N LEU A 54 2.61 10.58 -9.79
CA LEU A 54 2.73 9.18 -9.35
C LEU A 54 3.77 8.39 -10.17
N ARG A 55 4.40 9.00 -11.18
CA ARG A 55 5.42 8.39 -12.04
C ARG A 55 6.64 9.31 -12.08
N PRO A 56 7.42 9.36 -10.99
CA PRO A 56 8.56 10.26 -10.91
C PRO A 56 9.64 9.88 -11.92
N THR A 57 10.30 10.89 -12.49
CA THR A 57 11.55 10.69 -13.23
C THR A 57 12.71 10.66 -12.24
N LEU A 58 13.26 9.47 -12.00
CA LEU A 58 14.45 9.26 -11.19
C LEU A 58 15.68 9.52 -12.04
N THR A 59 16.60 10.34 -11.56
CA THR A 59 17.82 10.73 -12.27
C THR A 59 19.03 10.57 -11.37
N VAL A 60 20.07 9.92 -11.90
CA VAL A 60 21.38 9.84 -11.26
C VAL A 60 22.43 10.58 -12.06
N LYS A 61 23.47 11.08 -11.37
CA LYS A 61 24.76 11.39 -11.98
C LYS A 61 25.48 10.08 -12.27
N ASN A 62 25.97 9.94 -13.49
CA ASN A 62 26.56 8.69 -13.97
C ASN A 62 27.82 8.35 -13.15
N GLY A 63 27.91 7.08 -12.75
CA GLY A 63 29.16 6.47 -12.31
C GLY A 63 30.20 6.44 -13.44
N THR A 64 31.44 6.17 -13.08
CA THR A 64 32.58 6.06 -13.99
C THR A 64 32.98 4.61 -14.21
N SER A 65 33.67 4.36 -15.30
CA SER A 65 34.29 3.06 -15.62
C SER A 65 35.71 3.28 -16.13
N ASP A 66 36.61 2.38 -15.72
CA ASP A 66 37.97 2.33 -16.21
C ASP A 66 38.09 1.67 -17.60
N GLN A 67 37.00 1.07 -18.11
CA GLN A 67 36.97 0.46 -19.43
C GLN A 67 36.50 1.48 -20.50
N PRO A 68 37.25 1.64 -21.60
CA PRO A 68 36.91 2.59 -22.67
C PRO A 68 35.75 2.11 -23.55
N ASN A 69 35.51 0.79 -23.60
CA ASN A 69 34.58 0.16 -24.54
C ASN A 69 33.49 -0.62 -23.80
N GLY A 70 32.34 -0.80 -24.44
CA GLY A 70 31.22 -1.58 -23.93
C GLY A 70 30.05 -0.70 -23.48
N ALA A 71 28.83 -1.18 -23.73
CA ALA A 71 27.63 -0.47 -23.36
C ALA A 71 27.51 -0.36 -21.83
N ARG A 72 27.28 0.86 -21.36
CA ARG A 72 26.99 1.17 -19.96
C ARG A 72 25.48 1.23 -19.79
N MET A 73 24.98 0.42 -18.87
CA MET A 73 23.56 0.25 -18.59
C MET A 73 23.32 0.47 -17.10
N TYR A 74 22.15 0.94 -16.75
CA TYR A 74 21.76 1.19 -15.38
C TYR A 74 20.65 0.24 -14.95
N GLU A 75 20.70 -0.13 -13.68
CA GLU A 75 19.61 -0.75 -12.96
C GLU A 75 19.08 0.22 -11.92
N PHE A 76 17.76 0.45 -11.92
CA PHE A 76 17.05 1.24 -10.92
C PHE A 76 16.16 0.34 -10.07
N GLN A 77 16.05 0.65 -8.77
CA GLN A 77 15.13 0.03 -7.84
C GLN A 77 14.37 1.10 -7.05
N ILE A 78 13.06 0.93 -6.92
CA ILE A 78 12.17 1.72 -6.05
C ILE A 78 11.57 0.75 -5.02
N SER A 79 11.46 1.15 -3.77
CA SER A 79 10.93 0.34 -2.67
C SER A 79 10.18 1.21 -1.67
N ASP A 80 9.14 0.69 -1.02
CA ASP A 80 8.44 1.39 0.07
C ASP A 80 9.18 1.30 1.42
N ASN A 81 10.30 0.58 1.44
CA ASN A 81 11.19 0.45 2.59
C ASN A 81 12.67 0.62 2.17
N ASN A 82 13.46 1.22 3.05
CA ASN A 82 14.87 1.52 2.79
C ASN A 82 15.79 0.28 2.81
N ALA A 83 15.29 -0.88 3.23
CA ALA A 83 16.03 -2.13 3.16
C ALA A 83 15.99 -2.75 1.74
N PHE A 84 15.12 -2.24 0.87
CA PHE A 84 14.83 -2.82 -0.46
C PHE A 84 14.50 -4.31 -0.36
N THR A 85 13.88 -4.72 0.75
CA THR A 85 13.37 -6.08 0.94
C THR A 85 11.93 -6.12 0.41
N ALA A 86 11.55 -7.22 -0.23
CA ALA A 86 10.14 -7.43 -0.54
C ALA A 86 9.37 -7.53 0.78
N SER A 87 8.38 -6.66 1.00
CA SER A 87 7.53 -6.76 2.19
C SER A 87 6.79 -8.09 2.19
N SER A 88 7.00 -8.92 3.23
CA SER A 88 6.30 -10.20 3.39
C SER A 88 4.81 -10.07 3.70
N THR A 89 4.32 -8.85 3.96
CA THR A 89 2.91 -8.51 4.10
C THR A 89 2.30 -7.87 2.85
N ALA A 90 3.08 -7.70 1.78
CA ALA A 90 2.54 -7.45 0.46
C ALA A 90 1.85 -8.72 -0.04
N SER A 91 0.63 -8.98 0.44
CA SER A 91 -0.31 -9.72 -0.39
C SER A 91 -0.37 -8.97 -1.70
N ALA A 92 0.17 -9.59 -2.75
CA ALA A 92 0.22 -9.05 -4.08
C ALA A 92 -1.14 -8.42 -4.41
N SER A 93 -1.20 -7.09 -4.41
CA SER A 93 -2.26 -6.42 -5.16
C SER A 93 -2.12 -6.96 -6.58
N THR A 94 -3.13 -7.69 -7.04
CA THR A 94 -3.15 -8.29 -8.39
C THR A 94 -3.27 -7.22 -9.49
N LEU A 95 -3.28 -5.93 -9.11
CA LEU A 95 -3.30 -4.80 -10.02
C LEU A 95 -1.86 -4.35 -10.33
N ALA A 96 -1.48 -4.45 -11.60
CA ALA A 96 -0.28 -3.82 -12.13
C ALA A 96 -0.37 -2.29 -11.88
N GLY A 97 0.36 -1.79 -10.87
CA GLY A 97 0.29 -0.39 -10.42
C GLY A 97 0.62 -0.16 -8.94
N PHE A 98 0.93 -1.20 -8.16
CA PHE A 98 1.31 -1.05 -6.74
C PHE A 98 2.56 -1.88 -6.42
N ALA A 99 3.55 -1.82 -7.31
CA ALA A 99 4.80 -2.53 -7.14
C ALA A 99 5.57 -1.95 -5.93
N VAL A 100 5.53 -2.69 -4.83
CA VAL A 100 6.34 -2.47 -3.61
C VAL A 100 7.84 -2.56 -3.92
N VAL A 101 8.21 -3.18 -5.05
CA VAL A 101 9.54 -3.07 -5.67
C VAL A 101 9.39 -2.87 -7.18
N VAL A 102 9.75 -1.69 -7.70
CA VAL A 102 9.90 -1.47 -9.15
C VAL A 102 11.36 -1.60 -9.50
N GLY A 103 11.71 -2.63 -10.27
CA GLY A 103 13.05 -2.82 -10.82
C GLY A 103 13.05 -2.54 -12.32
N LYS A 104 13.99 -1.71 -12.79
CA LYS A 104 14.26 -1.55 -14.23
C LYS A 104 15.73 -1.80 -14.48
N THR A 105 16.03 -2.90 -15.16
CA THR A 105 17.37 -3.19 -15.67
C THR A 105 17.50 -2.71 -17.11
N GLY A 106 18.74 -2.57 -17.57
CA GLY A 106 19.01 -2.28 -18.98
C GLY A 106 18.61 -0.88 -19.42
N VAL A 107 18.62 0.11 -18.52
CA VAL A 107 18.44 1.52 -18.87
C VAL A 107 19.74 2.03 -19.50
N PRO A 108 19.78 2.43 -20.79
CA PRO A 108 21.02 2.91 -21.39
C PRO A 108 21.56 4.15 -20.68
N GLU A 109 22.89 4.26 -20.57
CA GLU A 109 23.52 5.48 -20.06
C GLU A 109 23.07 6.71 -20.87
N GLY A 110 22.57 7.72 -20.16
CA GLY A 110 22.11 8.97 -20.78
C GLY A 110 23.25 9.94 -21.08
N THR A 111 22.95 10.94 -21.91
CA THR A 111 23.90 11.99 -22.30
C THR A 111 24.08 13.05 -21.20
N GLY A 112 25.19 13.80 -21.22
CA GLY A 112 25.40 14.92 -20.29
C GLY A 112 25.75 14.50 -18.86
N GLY A 113 26.25 13.27 -18.68
CA GLY A 113 26.67 12.74 -17.39
C GLY A 113 25.51 12.35 -16.46
N LYS A 114 24.30 12.18 -16.99
CA LYS A 114 23.11 11.78 -16.24
C LYS A 114 22.35 10.67 -16.94
N THR A 115 21.70 9.83 -16.15
CA THR A 115 20.81 8.76 -16.62
C THR A 115 19.50 8.81 -15.85
N SER A 116 18.38 8.63 -16.55
CA SER A 116 17.05 8.76 -15.99
C SER A 116 16.17 7.54 -16.26
N PHE A 117 15.25 7.28 -15.33
CA PHE A 117 14.23 6.24 -15.41
C PHE A 117 12.89 6.77 -14.89
N GLN A 118 11.80 6.45 -15.58
CA GLN A 118 10.45 6.71 -15.13
C GLN A 118 9.67 5.39 -15.06
N PRO A 119 8.94 5.11 -13.97
CA PRO A 119 8.06 3.94 -13.88
C PRO A 119 6.97 3.95 -14.96
N ASP A 120 6.69 2.78 -15.54
CA ASP A 120 5.68 2.61 -16.60
C ASP A 120 4.23 2.67 -16.07
N ALA A 121 4.04 2.47 -14.76
CA ALA A 121 2.76 2.50 -14.06
C ALA A 121 2.81 3.48 -12.87
N ASP A 122 1.64 3.95 -12.44
CA ASP A 122 1.52 4.79 -11.23
C ASP A 122 2.09 4.04 -10.02
N LEU A 123 2.77 4.77 -9.13
CA LEU A 123 3.12 4.29 -7.80
C LEU A 123 1.97 4.52 -6.82
N GLN A 124 1.99 3.83 -5.67
CA GLN A 124 1.01 4.03 -4.60
C GLN A 124 0.99 5.52 -4.20
N PRO A 125 -0.17 6.21 -4.27
CA PRO A 125 -0.22 7.62 -3.91
C PRO A 125 -0.02 7.80 -2.41
N THR A 126 0.28 9.02 -2.00
CA THR A 126 0.42 9.40 -0.59
C THR A 126 1.39 8.49 0.18
N THR A 127 2.46 8.05 -0.49
CA THR A 127 3.43 7.09 0.02
C THR A 127 4.85 7.64 -0.11
N ARG A 128 5.66 7.40 0.91
CA ARG A 128 7.11 7.62 0.89
C ARG A 128 7.78 6.41 0.27
N PHE A 129 8.60 6.64 -0.76
CA PHE A 129 9.41 5.62 -1.41
C PHE A 129 10.89 5.93 -1.25
N TYR A 130 11.68 4.87 -1.32
CA TYR A 130 13.13 4.86 -1.37
C TYR A 130 13.56 4.34 -2.73
N TRP A 131 14.65 4.87 -3.27
CA TRP A 131 15.16 4.44 -4.56
C TRP A 131 16.69 4.47 -4.62
N ARG A 132 17.25 3.63 -5.48
CA ARG A 132 18.68 3.52 -5.73
C ARG A 132 18.95 3.08 -7.16
N ALA A 133 20.15 3.33 -7.66
CA ALA A 133 20.59 2.83 -8.95
C ALA A 133 22.02 2.28 -8.90
N ARG A 134 22.39 1.45 -9.87
CA ARG A 134 23.77 0.99 -10.07
C ARG A 134 24.12 0.92 -11.55
N LEU A 135 25.41 1.07 -11.84
CA LEU A 135 25.98 0.95 -13.17
C LEU A 135 26.34 -0.51 -13.44
N VAL A 136 26.08 -0.96 -14.68
CA VAL A 136 26.40 -2.29 -15.20
C VAL A 136 27.13 -2.12 -16.53
N GLN A 137 28.26 -2.81 -16.70
CA GLN A 137 29.01 -2.84 -17.96
C GLN A 137 29.56 -4.26 -18.18
N GLY A 138 29.04 -4.95 -19.20
CA GLY A 138 29.32 -6.38 -19.38
C GLY A 138 28.83 -7.18 -18.18
N SER A 139 29.71 -7.95 -17.55
CA SER A 139 29.43 -8.69 -16.30
C SER A 139 29.76 -7.91 -15.02
N ALA A 140 30.36 -6.72 -15.12
CA ALA A 140 30.71 -5.89 -13.97
C ALA A 140 29.49 -5.10 -13.48
N GLN A 141 29.38 -4.95 -12.16
CA GLN A 141 28.37 -4.14 -11.49
C GLN A 141 29.06 -3.22 -10.49
N SER A 142 28.66 -1.95 -10.45
CA SER A 142 29.06 -1.06 -9.37
C SER A 142 28.32 -1.43 -8.08
N ASP A 143 28.79 -0.88 -6.96
CA ASP A 143 27.94 -0.74 -5.78
C ASP A 143 26.66 0.04 -6.13
N TRP A 144 25.62 -0.16 -5.33
CA TRP A 144 24.44 0.69 -5.37
C TRP A 144 24.79 2.11 -4.97
N SER A 145 24.10 3.08 -5.57
CA SER A 145 24.07 4.45 -5.07
C SER A 145 23.61 4.47 -3.61
N PRO A 146 23.96 5.52 -2.84
CA PRO A 146 23.21 5.84 -1.64
C PRO A 146 21.71 5.86 -1.94
N ALA A 147 20.89 5.37 -1.01
CA ALA A 147 19.45 5.42 -1.18
C ALA A 147 18.96 6.88 -1.04
N ALA A 148 18.14 7.32 -1.99
CA ALA A 148 17.40 8.57 -1.90
C ALA A 148 15.92 8.27 -1.67
N SER A 149 15.15 9.27 -1.25
CA SER A 149 13.73 9.12 -1.00
C SER A 149 12.91 10.23 -1.65
N PHE A 150 11.62 9.97 -1.87
CA PHE A 150 10.62 10.94 -2.32
C PHE A 150 9.24 10.54 -1.78
N LYS A 151 8.29 11.47 -1.84
CA LYS A 151 6.87 11.23 -1.54
C LYS A 151 6.05 11.44 -2.80
N THR A 152 5.23 10.46 -3.15
CA THR A 152 4.29 10.57 -4.29
C THR A 152 3.20 11.60 -4.02
N LYS A 153 2.48 12.02 -5.06
CA LYS A 153 1.30 12.89 -4.97
C LYS A 153 0.36 12.52 -3.81
N LEU A 154 -0.04 13.53 -3.05
CA LEU A 154 -0.98 13.41 -1.93
C LEU A 154 -2.40 13.44 -2.49
N VAL A 155 -2.94 12.28 -2.83
CA VAL A 155 -4.25 12.14 -3.48
C VAL A 155 -4.93 10.84 -3.06
N GLY A 156 -6.26 10.88 -3.01
CA GLY A 156 -7.11 9.69 -2.83
C GLY A 156 -7.52 9.05 -4.17
N TYR A 157 -8.13 7.88 -4.10
CA TYR A 157 -8.70 7.19 -5.26
C TYR A 157 -9.82 6.25 -4.84
N ASN A 158 -10.71 5.98 -5.78
CA ASN A 158 -11.80 5.04 -5.64
C ASN A 158 -11.88 4.19 -6.91
N LYS A 159 -11.50 2.92 -6.82
CA LYS A 159 -11.41 1.99 -7.96
C LYS A 159 -12.01 0.63 -7.55
N ALA A 160 -12.18 -0.25 -8.52
CA ALA A 160 -12.72 -1.57 -8.27
C ALA A 160 -11.85 -2.30 -7.21
N GLY A 161 -12.48 -2.74 -6.13
CA GLY A 161 -11.85 -3.48 -5.03
C GLY A 161 -11.07 -2.64 -4.01
N GLU A 162 -10.96 -1.32 -4.18
CA GLU A 162 -10.06 -0.51 -3.34
C GLU A 162 -10.40 0.99 -3.33
N LEU A 163 -10.40 1.59 -2.15
CA LEU A 163 -10.57 3.01 -1.91
C LEU A 163 -9.55 3.49 -0.89
N TYR A 164 -8.98 4.65 -1.17
CA TYR A 164 -8.13 5.38 -0.24
C TYR A 164 -8.47 6.87 -0.26
N ASP A 165 -8.66 7.47 0.91
CA ASP A 165 -8.90 8.90 1.06
C ASP A 165 -7.99 9.48 2.16
N PRO A 166 -6.97 10.29 1.80
CA PRO A 166 -6.10 10.93 2.79
C PRO A 166 -6.87 11.83 3.76
N LEU A 167 -7.93 12.50 3.27
CA LEU A 167 -8.72 13.52 3.98
C LEU A 167 -7.91 14.65 4.60
N ILE A 168 -6.77 14.94 3.99
CA ILE A 168 -5.91 16.04 4.39
C ILE A 168 -5.71 16.97 3.19
N PHE A 169 -5.16 18.16 3.44
CA PHE A 169 -5.05 19.22 2.44
C PHE A 169 -6.38 19.69 1.85
N SER A 170 -7.43 19.66 2.67
CA SER A 170 -8.75 20.19 2.32
C SER A 170 -9.48 19.48 1.18
N GLU A 171 -9.09 18.23 0.89
CA GLU A 171 -9.68 17.42 -0.16
C GLU A 171 -10.22 16.09 0.38
N THR A 172 -11.26 15.59 -0.30
CA THR A 172 -11.83 14.25 -0.12
C THR A 172 -12.32 13.77 -1.47
N ILE A 173 -12.25 12.47 -1.70
CA ILE A 173 -12.83 11.80 -2.87
C ILE A 173 -14.28 11.34 -2.62
N GLY A 174 -14.82 11.59 -1.42
CA GLY A 174 -16.20 11.25 -1.04
C GLY A 174 -17.13 12.47 -1.06
N ASP A 175 -18.43 12.19 -1.05
CA ASP A 175 -19.45 13.23 -0.92
C ASP A 175 -19.53 13.71 0.54
N ARG A 176 -19.34 15.02 0.74
CA ARG A 176 -19.54 15.66 2.05
C ARG A 176 -21.02 15.98 2.23
N ILE A 177 -21.66 15.36 3.21
CA ILE A 177 -23.06 15.62 3.56
C ILE A 177 -23.11 16.34 4.91
N GLY A 178 -23.93 17.39 5.00
CA GLY A 178 -24.05 18.22 6.20
C GLY A 178 -22.86 19.16 6.42
N SER A 179 -22.67 19.58 7.68
CA SER A 179 -21.61 20.53 8.07
C SER A 179 -20.32 19.78 8.39
N THR A 180 -19.26 20.05 7.63
CA THR A 180 -17.94 19.44 7.80
C THR A 180 -16.84 20.48 7.60
N ASP A 181 -15.75 20.37 8.34
CA ASP A 181 -14.60 21.27 8.23
C ASP A 181 -13.31 20.47 8.07
N PHE A 182 -12.40 20.92 7.19
CA PHE A 182 -11.04 20.39 7.20
C PHE A 182 -10.21 21.09 8.26
N ILE A 183 -9.62 20.30 9.14
CA ILE A 183 -8.70 20.78 10.16
C ILE A 183 -7.28 20.59 9.62
N PRO A 184 -6.50 21.67 9.42
CA PRO A 184 -5.17 21.59 8.84
C PRO A 184 -4.28 20.55 9.53
N GLY A 185 -3.70 19.65 8.74
CA GLY A 185 -2.84 18.57 9.22
C GLY A 185 -3.54 17.45 10.02
N LYS A 186 -4.84 17.56 10.31
CA LYS A 186 -5.56 16.58 11.16
C LYS A 186 -6.56 15.71 10.42
N GLY A 187 -7.31 16.25 9.47
CA GLY A 187 -8.35 15.49 8.78
C GLY A 187 -9.63 16.28 8.53
N ILE A 188 -10.69 15.58 8.15
CA ILE A 188 -12.05 16.15 8.05
C ILE A 188 -12.83 15.94 9.35
N ARG A 189 -13.36 17.02 9.91
CA ARG A 189 -14.24 17.03 11.09
C ARG A 189 -15.70 16.96 10.68
N LEU A 190 -16.47 16.10 11.33
CA LEU A 190 -17.93 16.09 11.25
C LEU A 190 -18.49 16.99 12.35
N ASN A 191 -19.16 18.08 11.99
CA ASN A 191 -19.54 19.10 12.99
C ASN A 191 -20.82 18.76 13.76
N ASN A 192 -21.69 17.94 13.19
CA ASN A 192 -22.95 17.54 13.82
C ASN A 192 -23.25 16.05 13.55
N ASN A 193 -24.31 15.54 14.18
CA ASN A 193 -24.68 14.14 14.14
C ASN A 193 -25.35 13.72 12.82
N THR A 194 -25.74 14.67 11.98
CA THR A 194 -26.26 14.44 10.63
C THR A 194 -25.19 14.60 9.53
N SER A 195 -23.99 15.01 9.90
CA SER A 195 -22.86 15.15 8.97
C SER A 195 -22.16 13.83 8.76
N TYR A 196 -21.78 13.53 7.52
CA TYR A 196 -20.98 12.34 7.18
C TYR A 196 -20.26 12.55 5.86
N VAL A 197 -19.26 11.71 5.60
CA VAL A 197 -18.69 11.54 4.25
C VAL A 197 -19.23 10.24 3.69
N ARG A 198 -19.67 10.25 2.43
CA ARG A 198 -20.22 9.07 1.74
C ARG A 198 -19.34 8.70 0.56
N TYR A 199 -19.07 7.40 0.44
CA TYR A 199 -18.39 6.81 -0.70
C TYR A 199 -19.31 5.79 -1.37
N LEU A 200 -19.48 5.90 -2.69
CA LEU A 200 -20.01 4.81 -3.52
C LEU A 200 -18.83 4.00 -4.04
N LEU A 201 -18.75 2.72 -3.69
CA LEU A 201 -17.71 1.85 -4.24
C LEU A 201 -18.11 1.38 -5.65
N PRO A 202 -17.19 1.41 -6.63
CA PRO A 202 -17.46 0.96 -7.99
C PRO A 202 -17.62 -0.56 -8.09
N GLN A 203 -17.20 -1.30 -7.06
CA GLN A 203 -17.38 -2.74 -6.94
C GLN A 203 -17.75 -3.07 -5.48
N ALA A 204 -18.71 -3.96 -5.29
CA ALA A 204 -18.99 -4.53 -3.98
C ALA A 204 -17.79 -5.31 -3.45
N ILE A 205 -17.48 -5.15 -2.17
CA ILE A 205 -16.35 -5.79 -1.50
C ILE A 205 -16.92 -6.79 -0.51
N THR A 206 -16.86 -8.07 -0.85
CA THR A 206 -17.58 -9.13 -0.14
C THR A 206 -16.81 -9.72 1.04
N ASN A 207 -15.50 -9.56 1.03
CA ASN A 207 -14.57 -9.76 2.14
C ASN A 207 -13.53 -8.63 2.06
N GLY A 208 -13.03 -8.16 3.19
CA GLY A 208 -12.13 -7.01 3.14
C GLY A 208 -11.83 -6.35 4.47
N GLU A 209 -11.24 -5.16 4.35
CA GLU A 209 -10.89 -4.26 5.42
C GLU A 209 -11.51 -2.88 5.18
N PHE A 210 -11.98 -2.24 6.24
CA PHE A 210 -12.32 -0.82 6.29
C PHE A 210 -11.64 -0.22 7.52
N SER A 211 -10.66 0.64 7.31
CA SER A 211 -9.84 1.22 8.38
C SER A 211 -9.56 2.70 8.19
N MET A 212 -9.32 3.39 9.30
CA MET A 212 -9.09 4.83 9.33
C MET A 212 -8.47 5.26 10.65
N GLU A 213 -7.94 6.48 10.67
CA GLU A 213 -7.49 7.16 11.89
C GLU A 213 -8.56 8.17 12.33
N VAL A 214 -8.91 8.15 13.62
CA VAL A 214 -9.99 8.96 14.19
C VAL A 214 -9.50 9.71 15.43
N GLU A 215 -9.67 11.03 15.45
CA GLU A 215 -9.45 11.91 16.61
C GLU A 215 -10.78 12.57 17.03
N GLY A 216 -10.84 13.21 18.21
CA GLY A 216 -12.00 13.97 18.66
C GLY A 216 -13.11 13.14 19.31
N LEU A 217 -12.93 11.81 19.39
CA LEU A 217 -13.79 10.93 20.18
C LEU A 217 -13.61 11.24 21.67
N ARG A 218 -14.72 11.47 22.38
CA ARG A 218 -14.71 11.87 23.79
C ARG A 218 -15.70 11.08 24.62
N ALA A 219 -15.39 10.87 25.88
CA ALA A 219 -16.35 10.29 26.82
C ALA A 219 -17.63 11.13 26.92
N ASN A 220 -18.75 10.41 27.06
CA ASN A 220 -20.11 10.92 27.22
C ASN A 220 -20.53 11.90 26.11
N ALA A 221 -20.04 11.67 24.88
CA ALA A 221 -20.54 12.40 23.71
C ALA A 221 -22.08 12.24 23.59
N PRO A 222 -22.80 13.26 23.09
CA PRO A 222 -24.24 13.13 22.87
C PRO A 222 -24.60 11.98 21.93
N GLY A 223 -25.79 11.41 22.13
CA GLY A 223 -26.34 10.33 21.31
C GLY A 223 -26.49 9.02 22.07
N ASP A 224 -27.03 8.01 21.38
CA ASP A 224 -27.26 6.68 21.94
C ASP A 224 -26.31 5.65 21.32
N LYS A 225 -26.60 5.16 20.12
CA LYS A 225 -25.83 4.17 19.38
C LYS A 225 -25.06 4.85 18.25
N SER A 226 -24.46 6.02 18.50
CA SER A 226 -23.72 6.79 17.50
C SER A 226 -22.63 5.96 16.81
N LYS A 227 -22.39 6.26 15.53
CA LYS A 227 -21.50 5.52 14.63
C LYS A 227 -20.21 6.31 14.39
N VAL A 228 -19.09 5.57 14.45
CA VAL A 228 -17.78 6.06 13.99
C VAL A 228 -17.70 5.92 12.47
N PHE A 229 -18.11 4.78 11.93
CA PHE A 229 -18.21 4.54 10.48
C PHE A 229 -19.17 3.40 10.21
N GLY A 230 -19.56 3.23 8.96
CA GLY A 230 -20.47 2.17 8.55
C GLY A 230 -20.47 1.90 7.06
N MET A 231 -21.17 0.84 6.67
CA MET A 231 -21.37 0.45 5.27
C MET A 231 -22.80 -0.05 5.10
N GLN A 232 -23.36 0.14 3.91
CA GLN A 232 -24.70 -0.38 3.60
C GLN A 232 -24.88 -0.74 2.13
N GLN A 233 -25.95 -1.48 1.83
CA GLN A 233 -26.47 -1.57 0.47
C GLN A 233 -27.33 -0.35 0.13
N GLY A 234 -27.13 0.27 -1.02
CA GLY A 234 -28.02 1.36 -1.46
C GLY A 234 -28.02 2.56 -0.51
N GLN A 235 -29.07 3.37 -0.59
CA GLN A 235 -29.23 4.57 0.23
C GLN A 235 -30.53 4.58 1.04
N ASP A 236 -31.20 3.43 1.13
CA ASP A 236 -32.38 3.27 1.96
C ASP A 236 -32.03 3.44 3.45
N ASP A 237 -33.05 3.36 4.30
CA ASP A 237 -32.92 3.52 5.75
C ASP A 237 -31.77 2.69 6.34
N PHE A 238 -30.77 3.39 6.87
CA PHE A 238 -29.54 2.77 7.39
C PHE A 238 -29.82 1.79 8.52
N ILE A 239 -30.89 1.96 9.29
CA ILE A 239 -31.17 1.12 10.46
C ILE A 239 -31.93 -0.17 10.10
N THR A 240 -32.63 -0.21 8.97
CA THR A 240 -33.35 -1.40 8.51
C THR A 240 -32.64 -2.10 7.35
N ASN A 241 -31.54 -1.53 6.88
CA ASN A 241 -30.75 -2.07 5.78
C ASN A 241 -30.26 -3.50 6.05
N MET A 242 -30.45 -4.37 5.06
CA MET A 242 -30.15 -5.80 5.15
C MET A 242 -28.66 -6.12 5.02
N TYR A 243 -27.88 -5.24 4.38
CA TYR A 243 -26.42 -5.35 4.28
C TYR A 243 -25.75 -4.20 5.03
N ARG A 244 -26.07 -4.07 6.31
CA ARG A 244 -25.52 -3.02 7.18
C ARG A 244 -24.29 -3.50 7.94
N VAL A 245 -23.25 -2.70 7.92
CA VAL A 245 -22.21 -2.72 8.95
C VAL A 245 -22.24 -1.38 9.66
N ASP A 246 -22.29 -1.40 10.98
CA ASP A 246 -22.22 -0.19 11.78
C ASP A 246 -21.26 -0.36 12.96
N ILE A 247 -20.26 0.52 13.02
CA ILE A 247 -19.24 0.54 14.05
C ILE A 247 -19.56 1.66 15.03
N GLN A 248 -19.72 1.32 16.30
CA GLN A 248 -20.26 2.20 17.32
C GLN A 248 -19.19 2.60 18.34
N TYR A 249 -19.22 3.87 18.70
CA TYR A 249 -18.74 4.35 19.99
C TYR A 249 -19.91 5.08 20.63
N ARG A 250 -20.51 4.44 21.65
CA ARG A 250 -21.83 4.83 22.15
C ARG A 250 -21.78 6.16 22.92
N GLY A 251 -22.80 6.98 22.69
CA GLY A 251 -22.96 8.23 23.40
C GLY A 251 -23.48 8.04 24.83
N SER A 252 -23.74 9.15 25.52
CA SER A 252 -24.17 9.19 26.92
C SER A 252 -25.50 8.47 27.20
N SER A 253 -26.38 8.36 26.19
CA SER A 253 -27.65 7.62 26.28
C SER A 253 -27.53 6.17 25.79
N GLY A 254 -26.33 5.76 25.38
CA GLY A 254 -26.06 4.39 24.97
C GLY A 254 -26.03 3.44 26.17
N PHE A 255 -26.26 2.15 25.90
CA PHE A 255 -26.21 1.12 26.93
C PHE A 255 -25.07 0.12 26.66
N PRO A 256 -23.98 0.07 27.45
CA PRO A 256 -23.54 1.17 28.32
C PRO A 256 -23.02 2.37 27.50
N PRO A 257 -22.92 3.55 28.11
CA PRO A 257 -22.29 4.71 27.48
C PRO A 257 -20.80 4.44 27.26
N ASN A 258 -20.21 5.05 26.23
CA ASN A 258 -18.80 4.91 25.85
C ASN A 258 -18.39 3.47 25.47
N ALA A 259 -19.36 2.60 25.17
CA ALA A 259 -19.07 1.26 24.71
C ALA A 259 -18.60 1.28 23.26
N ILE A 260 -17.50 0.59 22.98
CA ILE A 260 -17.11 0.21 21.61
C ILE A 260 -17.83 -1.08 21.25
N THR A 261 -18.57 -1.08 20.15
CA THR A 261 -19.28 -2.29 19.68
C THR A 261 -19.56 -2.19 18.18
N PHE A 262 -20.13 -3.23 17.60
CA PHE A 262 -20.50 -3.24 16.20
C PHE A 262 -21.73 -4.09 15.96
N ARG A 263 -22.33 -3.91 14.79
CA ARG A 263 -23.28 -4.86 14.20
C ARG A 263 -23.01 -5.00 12.70
N ALA A 264 -23.00 -6.23 12.23
CA ALA A 264 -22.83 -6.58 10.82
C ALA A 264 -23.96 -7.52 10.37
N LEU A 265 -24.67 -7.14 9.31
CA LEU A 265 -25.77 -7.88 8.72
C LEU A 265 -25.40 -8.32 7.30
N TYR A 266 -25.45 -9.62 7.04
CA TYR A 266 -25.13 -10.24 5.74
C TYR A 266 -26.41 -10.72 5.04
N GLY A 267 -27.43 -9.87 5.02
CA GLY A 267 -28.77 -10.16 4.50
C GLY A 267 -29.87 -10.04 5.56
N ASN A 268 -31.09 -10.38 5.16
CA ASN A 268 -32.28 -10.25 6.02
C ASN A 268 -32.44 -11.38 7.04
N ASP A 269 -31.83 -12.53 6.78
CA ASP A 269 -31.98 -13.70 7.64
C ASP A 269 -31.41 -13.46 9.03
N VAL A 270 -32.14 -13.93 10.05
CA VAL A 270 -31.73 -13.80 11.46
C VAL A 270 -30.38 -14.48 11.72
N CYS A 271 -30.04 -15.51 10.95
CA CYS A 271 -28.79 -16.24 11.07
C CYS A 271 -27.56 -15.49 10.53
N CYS A 272 -27.77 -14.40 9.78
CA CYS A 272 -26.73 -13.58 9.15
C CYS A 272 -26.50 -12.26 9.90
N LYS A 273 -26.75 -12.24 11.22
CA LYS A 273 -26.61 -11.07 12.09
C LYS A 273 -25.48 -11.32 13.08
N TYR A 274 -24.44 -10.48 13.01
CA TYR A 274 -23.22 -10.65 13.78
C TYR A 274 -22.97 -9.42 14.64
N GLU A 275 -22.95 -9.61 15.95
CA GLU A 275 -22.64 -8.57 16.92
C GLU A 275 -22.04 -9.18 18.19
N PRO A 276 -21.24 -8.41 18.96
CA PRO A 276 -20.77 -8.87 20.25
C PRO A 276 -21.93 -9.20 21.21
N PRO A 277 -21.81 -10.26 22.02
CA PRO A 277 -22.80 -10.57 23.04
C PRO A 277 -22.84 -9.49 24.13
N THR A 278 -23.89 -9.53 24.95
CA THR A 278 -24.17 -8.49 25.94
C THR A 278 -23.05 -8.29 26.95
N ASP A 279 -22.43 -9.35 27.44
CA ASP A 279 -21.30 -9.31 28.36
C ASP A 279 -20.06 -8.64 27.75
N VAL A 280 -19.72 -8.98 26.51
CA VAL A 280 -18.62 -8.32 25.78
C VAL A 280 -18.89 -6.84 25.58
N ARG A 281 -20.12 -6.48 25.22
CA ARG A 281 -20.56 -5.08 25.10
C ARG A 281 -20.54 -4.34 26.44
N LEU A 282 -20.90 -5.00 27.55
CA LEU A 282 -20.85 -4.38 28.88
C LEU A 282 -19.41 -4.14 29.33
N ASN A 283 -18.47 -4.99 28.92
CA ASN A 283 -17.03 -4.86 29.22
C ASN A 283 -16.26 -3.97 28.23
N SER A 284 -16.92 -3.43 27.20
CA SER A 284 -16.28 -2.61 26.15
C SER A 284 -16.40 -1.10 26.37
N VAL A 285 -16.71 -0.66 27.60
CA VAL A 285 -16.65 0.75 27.99
C VAL A 285 -15.20 1.24 27.91
N LYS A 286 -14.96 2.31 27.16
CA LYS A 286 -13.64 2.93 26.97
C LYS A 286 -13.77 4.44 27.05
N ILE A 287 -13.00 5.06 27.93
CA ILE A 287 -12.96 6.52 28.06
C ILE A 287 -11.93 7.03 27.06
N LEU A 288 -12.40 7.48 25.90
CA LEU A 288 -11.53 8.00 24.86
C LEU A 288 -11.23 9.49 25.09
N ASP A 289 -9.95 9.85 24.96
CA ASP A 289 -9.45 11.22 24.96
C ASP A 289 -9.59 11.84 23.55
N PRO A 290 -10.26 13.00 23.41
CA PRO A 290 -10.42 13.67 22.12
C PRO A 290 -9.12 14.18 21.49
N GLY A 291 -8.04 14.35 22.27
CA GLY A 291 -6.71 14.76 21.78
C GLY A 291 -5.87 13.60 21.25
N ILE A 292 -6.32 12.35 21.43
CA ILE A 292 -5.61 11.15 20.96
C ILE A 292 -6.21 10.70 19.61
N THR A 293 -5.34 10.38 18.66
CA THR A 293 -5.72 9.63 17.46
C THR A 293 -5.86 8.14 17.80
N TYR A 294 -6.91 7.50 17.32
CA TYR A 294 -7.12 6.06 17.40
C TYR A 294 -7.19 5.46 16.01
N PHE A 295 -6.52 4.32 15.80
CA PHE A 295 -6.66 3.55 14.57
C PHE A 295 -7.81 2.56 14.73
N TRP A 296 -8.81 2.70 13.85
CA TRP A 296 -9.98 1.83 13.79
C TRP A 296 -9.87 0.94 12.56
N ARG A 297 -10.11 -0.35 12.73
CA ARG A 297 -10.10 -1.34 11.63
C ARG A 297 -11.22 -2.35 11.82
N ALA A 298 -12.13 -2.40 10.86
CA ALA A 298 -13.09 -3.48 10.69
C ALA A 298 -12.63 -4.40 9.55
N THR A 299 -12.69 -5.71 9.76
CA THR A 299 -12.50 -6.71 8.70
C THR A 299 -13.71 -7.64 8.63
N TRP A 300 -14.06 -8.11 7.44
CA TRP A 300 -15.19 -9.02 7.22
C TRP A 300 -14.85 -10.13 6.23
N GLY A 301 -15.60 -11.23 6.34
CA GLY A 301 -15.39 -12.46 5.57
C GLY A 301 -15.85 -13.67 6.39
N PRO A 302 -14.99 -14.67 6.66
CA PRO A 302 -15.31 -15.79 7.55
C PRO A 302 -15.55 -15.39 9.02
N GLU A 303 -15.02 -14.24 9.43
CA GLU A 303 -15.37 -13.56 10.67
C GLU A 303 -15.57 -12.08 10.41
N PHE A 304 -16.39 -11.43 11.25
CA PHE A 304 -16.37 -9.99 11.40
C PHE A 304 -15.53 -9.63 12.62
N ARG A 305 -14.51 -8.80 12.45
CA ARG A 305 -13.62 -8.35 13.52
C ARG A 305 -13.54 -6.83 13.55
N LEU A 306 -13.65 -6.26 14.75
CA LEU A 306 -13.32 -4.87 15.00
C LEU A 306 -12.10 -4.79 15.90
N PHE A 307 -11.11 -4.02 15.46
CA PHE A 307 -9.86 -3.73 16.14
C PHE A 307 -9.71 -2.22 16.31
N VAL A 308 -9.39 -1.77 17.52
CA VAL A 308 -9.14 -0.38 17.86
C VAL A 308 -7.91 -0.28 18.75
N ARG A 309 -7.01 0.64 18.40
CA ARG A 309 -5.82 0.96 19.20
C ARG A 309 -5.55 2.45 19.24
N GLU A 310 -4.78 2.87 20.23
CA GLU A 310 -4.21 4.21 20.27
C GLU A 310 -3.14 4.39 19.19
N GLY A 311 -3.04 5.60 18.65
CA GLY A 311 -2.09 5.99 17.61
C GLY A 311 -2.59 5.77 16.19
N THR A 312 -1.65 5.77 15.26
CA THR A 312 -1.85 5.70 13.80
C THR A 312 -1.82 4.25 13.29
N ALA A 313 -2.02 4.05 11.98
CA ALA A 313 -1.96 2.73 11.33
C ALA A 313 -0.58 2.06 11.36
N ASP A 314 0.49 2.82 11.60
CA ASP A 314 1.88 2.35 11.79
C ASP A 314 2.34 2.39 13.26
N GLY A 315 1.53 2.91 14.17
CA GLY A 315 1.87 3.07 15.58
C GLY A 315 1.84 1.76 16.41
N THR A 316 2.48 1.80 17.58
CA THR A 316 2.54 0.68 18.55
C THR A 316 1.72 0.94 19.81
N GLY A 317 0.74 1.84 19.75
CA GLY A 317 -0.10 2.20 20.90
C GLY A 317 -0.94 1.04 21.42
N ALA A 318 -1.49 1.21 22.63
CA ALA A 318 -2.24 0.16 23.30
C ALA A 318 -3.46 -0.27 22.48
N THR A 319 -3.68 -1.59 22.36
CA THR A 319 -4.94 -2.12 21.83
C THR A 319 -6.02 -1.96 22.88
N ILE A 320 -7.08 -1.21 22.56
CA ILE A 320 -8.18 -0.92 23.48
C ILE A 320 -9.45 -1.73 23.18
N TYR A 321 -9.55 -2.28 21.97
CA TYR A 321 -10.62 -3.18 21.58
C TYR A 321 -10.13 -4.15 20.49
N ASN A 322 -10.37 -5.44 20.65
CA ASN A 322 -10.14 -6.44 19.61
C ASN A 322 -11.12 -7.58 19.82
N TYR A 323 -12.18 -7.62 19.03
CA TYR A 323 -13.21 -8.64 19.16
C TYR A 323 -13.66 -9.13 17.79
N ALA A 324 -13.88 -10.43 17.68
CA ALA A 324 -14.35 -11.06 16.46
C ALA A 324 -15.56 -11.96 16.72
N VAL A 325 -16.44 -12.02 15.73
CA VAL A 325 -17.59 -12.92 15.68
C VAL A 325 -17.46 -13.75 14.41
N SER A 326 -17.47 -15.07 14.54
CA SER A 326 -17.52 -15.97 13.38
C SER A 326 -18.79 -15.70 12.57
N SER A 327 -18.65 -15.62 11.25
CA SER A 327 -19.74 -15.37 10.32
C SER A 327 -19.91 -16.53 9.33
N PRO A 328 -20.33 -17.71 9.80
CA PRO A 328 -20.40 -18.92 8.98
C PRO A 328 -21.55 -18.93 7.97
N LYS A 329 -22.46 -17.94 8.02
CA LYS A 329 -23.69 -17.89 7.22
C LYS A 329 -23.83 -16.57 6.47
N GLY A 330 -24.36 -16.65 5.26
CA GLY A 330 -24.50 -15.48 4.40
C GLY A 330 -23.16 -14.94 3.92
N ILE A 331 -23.22 -13.99 3.01
CA ILE A 331 -22.06 -13.28 2.46
C ILE A 331 -22.41 -11.81 2.50
N TYR A 332 -21.52 -10.95 2.98
CA TYR A 332 -21.72 -9.52 2.84
C TYR A 332 -21.65 -9.17 1.35
N ALA A 333 -22.78 -8.83 0.72
CA ALA A 333 -22.84 -8.60 -0.72
C ALA A 333 -23.75 -7.41 -1.07
N PRO A 334 -23.46 -6.21 -0.52
CA PRO A 334 -24.26 -5.02 -0.83
C PRO A 334 -24.14 -4.64 -2.30
N ASN A 335 -25.26 -4.36 -2.96
CA ASN A 335 -25.28 -3.80 -4.31
C ASN A 335 -26.39 -2.75 -4.47
N PRO A 336 -26.06 -1.46 -4.68
CA PRO A 336 -24.70 -0.88 -4.67
C PRO A 336 -24.09 -0.84 -3.26
N HIS A 337 -22.76 -0.79 -3.16
CA HIS A 337 -22.05 -0.74 -1.87
C HIS A 337 -21.65 0.69 -1.50
N TYR A 338 -22.24 1.20 -0.40
CA TYR A 338 -21.88 2.49 0.19
C TYR A 338 -21.09 2.34 1.47
N ALA A 339 -20.11 3.21 1.68
CA ALA A 339 -19.35 3.34 2.91
C ALA A 339 -19.42 4.77 3.45
N TYR A 340 -19.31 4.92 4.77
CA TYR A 340 -19.50 6.19 5.47
C TYR A 340 -18.45 6.44 6.53
N LEU A 341 -17.99 7.69 6.65
CA LEU A 341 -17.40 8.23 7.87
C LEU A 341 -18.51 8.87 8.68
N GLY A 342 -18.72 8.41 9.92
CA GLY A 342 -19.99 8.57 10.61
C GLY A 342 -21.07 7.64 10.05
N ALA A 343 -22.32 8.10 10.01
CA ALA A 343 -23.41 7.38 9.35
C ALA A 343 -24.56 8.34 8.98
N PRO A 344 -25.35 8.00 7.94
CA PRO A 344 -26.60 8.71 7.66
C PRO A 344 -27.64 8.50 8.77
N THR A 345 -28.56 9.45 8.90
CA THR A 345 -29.73 9.33 9.78
C THR A 345 -30.66 8.24 9.26
N GLY A 346 -31.01 7.28 10.12
CA GLY A 346 -32.10 6.34 9.86
C GLY A 346 -33.30 6.58 10.77
N ARG A 347 -34.24 5.65 10.79
CA ARG A 347 -35.50 5.70 11.56
C ARG A 347 -35.30 5.86 13.07
N SER A 348 -34.10 5.53 13.57
CA SER A 348 -33.72 5.71 14.97
C SER A 348 -33.24 7.13 15.28
N GLY A 349 -33.40 8.07 14.36
CA GLY A 349 -33.08 9.48 14.60
C GLY A 349 -31.59 9.80 14.49
N ALA A 350 -31.29 11.10 14.58
CA ALA A 350 -29.95 11.64 14.41
C ALA A 350 -29.04 11.34 15.62
N GLU A 351 -29.62 11.07 16.79
CA GLU A 351 -28.92 10.61 18.00
C GLU A 351 -28.16 9.28 17.80
N SER A 352 -28.57 8.50 16.80
CA SER A 352 -28.01 7.19 16.43
C SER A 352 -27.10 7.24 15.20
N ALA A 353 -26.88 8.44 14.63
CA ALA A 353 -26.12 8.67 13.41
C ALA A 353 -24.64 8.98 13.74
N SER A 354 -24.06 10.07 13.25
CA SER A 354 -22.64 10.41 13.45
C SER A 354 -22.33 10.96 14.85
N ILE A 355 -21.06 10.93 15.24
CA ILE A 355 -20.56 11.52 16.49
C ILE A 355 -20.03 12.94 16.20
N PRO A 356 -20.64 14.01 16.74
CA PRO A 356 -20.17 15.38 16.50
C PRO A 356 -18.75 15.61 17.03
N GLY A 357 -17.90 16.24 16.22
CA GLY A 357 -16.52 16.61 16.55
C GLY A 357 -15.48 15.55 16.20
N THR A 358 -15.86 14.37 15.70
CA THR A 358 -14.90 13.37 15.21
C THR A 358 -14.18 13.86 13.97
N ILE A 359 -12.87 13.64 13.94
CA ILE A 359 -11.97 14.00 12.84
C ILE A 359 -11.44 12.71 12.22
N TYR A 360 -11.59 12.56 10.91
CA TYR A 360 -11.16 11.37 10.17
C TYR A 360 -9.99 11.71 9.25
N ARG A 361 -9.02 10.80 9.16
CA ARG A 361 -7.98 10.83 8.15
C ARG A 361 -7.55 9.44 7.72
N ASN A 362 -6.81 9.40 6.61
CA ASN A 362 -6.07 8.21 6.18
C ASN A 362 -6.99 6.99 5.98
N VAL A 363 -8.14 7.17 5.33
CA VAL A 363 -9.19 6.17 5.17
C VAL A 363 -8.79 5.14 4.12
N TRP A 364 -9.00 3.86 4.43
CA TRP A 364 -8.73 2.72 3.57
C TRP A 364 -9.90 1.76 3.55
N LEU A 365 -10.32 1.32 2.37
CA LEU A 365 -11.35 0.28 2.22
C LEU A 365 -11.01 -0.60 1.03
N ALA A 366 -10.74 -1.89 1.24
CA ALA A 366 -10.36 -2.79 0.14
C ALA A 366 -10.72 -4.25 0.40
N ASN A 367 -10.63 -5.07 -0.66
CA ASN A 367 -10.75 -6.53 -0.58
C ASN A 367 -9.45 -7.23 -0.08
N HIS A 368 -8.48 -6.45 0.37
CA HIS A 368 -7.23 -6.93 0.93
C HIS A 368 -6.78 -6.03 2.09
N PRO A 369 -5.82 -6.49 2.91
CA PRO A 369 -5.31 -5.69 4.03
C PRO A 369 -4.74 -4.36 3.57
N ARG A 370 -4.81 -3.37 4.47
CA ARG A 370 -4.18 -2.06 4.28
C ARG A 370 -2.67 -2.20 4.04
N PRO A 371 -2.09 -1.59 2.99
CA PRO A 371 -0.64 -1.52 2.83
C PRO A 371 0.01 -0.75 3.98
N ALA A 372 1.08 -1.29 4.57
CA ALA A 372 1.77 -0.68 5.71
C ALA A 372 2.35 0.71 5.40
N SER A 373 2.76 0.93 4.16
CA SER A 373 3.33 2.19 3.67
C SER A 373 2.27 3.22 3.26
N LEU A 374 0.99 2.86 3.20
CA LEU A 374 -0.07 3.76 2.73
C LEU A 374 -0.34 4.88 3.75
N GLY A 375 -0.20 6.13 3.28
CA GLY A 375 -0.28 7.31 4.13
C GLY A 375 1.04 7.69 4.79
N SER A 376 2.14 6.98 4.51
CA SER A 376 3.47 7.31 5.07
C SER A 376 3.98 8.69 4.64
N ALA A 377 3.52 9.22 3.51
CA ALA A 377 3.84 10.59 3.09
C ALA A 377 3.22 11.67 3.99
N LEU A 378 2.23 11.30 4.84
CA LEU A 378 1.57 12.22 5.76
C LEU A 378 2.35 12.44 7.04
N SER A 379 3.30 11.55 7.33
CA SER A 379 4.13 11.64 8.53
C SER A 379 5.27 12.63 8.30
N LEU A 380 5.37 13.64 9.17
CA LEU A 380 6.46 14.64 9.18
C LEU A 380 7.79 14.09 9.76
N ARG A 381 8.06 12.78 9.65
CA ARG A 381 9.31 12.20 10.19
C ARG A 381 10.54 12.74 9.48
#